data_AF-A0A1B9L0I5-F1
#
_entry.id   AF-A0A1B9L0I5-F1
#
_cell.length_a   1.000
_cell.length_b   1.000
_cell.length_c   1.000
_cell.angle_alpha   90.00
_cell.angle_beta   90.00
_cell.angle_gamma   90.00
#
_symmetry.space_group_name_H-M   'P 1'
#
loop_
_entity.id
_entity.type
_entity.pdbx_description
1 polymer ?
#
loop_
_entity_poly.entity_id
_entity_poly.type
_entity_poly.pdbx_seq_one_letter_code
_entity_poly.pdbx_strand_id
1 'polypeptide(L)'
;MKKLDEALEHVKSNWQLEKEQRIKPSLWWKEVAQAQAQNPTANTDANTPKLSNLSADGKAWFIHPVAMIDYFPKSEILFQKGDKHEVIREINIRLAGFGGNVPTDEFTERTERMIKQFQRDYMQVEETGVVDIQVIQAIDRFQDEYSIDSFFTQAQCQCSTFKNLTEPTCNGFGLNKTNNGKTGANYAYGIEYPGLHRTLFWVLRSIMFYIDSDERYQHLTVEIVSSGYRCWADNIYNNRKSTNHMGKALDIHVIKKEKAKSEHSRDERINCCDLVRDILTEKTNAEYRWFHSNGIALENSYTRYHPTRGRDN
;
A
#
# COMPACT_ATOMS: atom_id res chain seq x y z
N MET A 1 24.49 14.68 28.42
CA MET A 1 24.92 13.41 27.79
C MET A 1 24.12 12.23 28.35
N LYS A 2 24.31 11.77 29.59
CA LYS A 2 23.56 10.62 30.15
C LYS A 2 22.03 10.55 29.89
N LYS A 3 21.29 11.66 30.07
CA LYS A 3 19.83 11.69 29.83
C LYS A 3 19.42 11.55 28.34
N LEU A 4 20.29 11.95 27.41
CA LEU A 4 20.05 11.81 25.97
C LEU A 4 20.29 10.36 25.53
N ASP A 5 21.34 9.73 26.08
CA ASP A 5 21.68 8.34 25.82
C ASP A 5 20.60 7.38 26.38
N GLU A 6 20.06 7.68 27.57
CA GLU A 6 18.95 6.92 28.18
C GLU A 6 17.64 7.04 27.37
N ALA A 7 17.33 8.22 26.84
CA ALA A 7 16.16 8.41 25.98
C ALA A 7 16.31 7.67 24.64
N LEU A 8 17.51 7.71 24.05
CA LEU A 8 17.81 7.00 22.80
C LEU A 8 17.72 5.47 22.97
N GLU A 9 18.24 4.93 24.07
CA GLU A 9 18.13 3.49 24.38
C GLU A 9 16.68 3.06 24.68
N HIS A 10 15.89 3.91 25.34
CA HIS A 10 14.47 3.64 25.56
C HIS A 10 13.67 3.64 24.25
N VAL A 11 13.95 4.57 23.33
CA VAL A 11 13.35 4.60 21.98
C VAL A 11 13.73 3.35 21.19
N LYS A 12 15.00 2.93 21.21
CA LYS A 12 15.44 1.68 20.56
C LYS A 12 14.76 0.43 21.13
N SER A 13 14.59 0.37 22.45
CA SER A 13 13.95 -0.74 23.16
C SER A 13 12.46 -0.84 22.82
N ASN A 14 11.72 0.26 22.93
CA ASN A 14 10.32 0.31 22.52
C ASN A 14 10.19 -0.02 21.03
N TRP A 15 11.12 0.46 20.21
CA TRP A 15 11.15 0.16 18.79
C TRP A 15 11.34 -1.32 18.46
N GLN A 16 12.17 -2.07 19.19
CA GLN A 16 12.32 -3.50 18.92
C GLN A 16 11.04 -4.29 19.26
N LEU A 17 10.34 -3.90 20.32
CA LEU A 17 9.03 -4.46 20.65
C LEU A 17 7.99 -4.10 19.58
N GLU A 18 8.00 -2.85 19.11
CA GLU A 18 7.15 -2.38 18.00
C GLU A 18 7.44 -3.13 16.68
N LYS A 19 8.71 -3.33 16.35
CA LYS A 19 9.16 -4.07 15.17
C LYS A 19 8.57 -5.47 15.13
N GLU A 20 8.78 -6.24 16.19
CA GLU A 20 8.45 -7.67 16.23
C GLU A 20 6.96 -7.92 16.45
N GLN A 21 6.31 -7.12 17.31
CA GLN A 21 4.93 -7.36 17.71
C GLN A 21 3.91 -6.59 16.87
N ARG A 22 4.32 -5.53 16.16
CA ARG A 22 3.39 -4.61 15.48
C ARG A 22 3.73 -4.38 14.00
N ILE A 23 4.99 -4.12 13.63
CA ILE A 23 5.35 -3.79 12.23
C ILE A 23 5.38 -5.03 11.33
N LYS A 24 6.05 -6.10 11.73
CA LYS A 24 6.10 -7.34 10.92
C LYS A 24 4.72 -7.96 10.68
N PRO A 25 3.82 -8.06 11.68
CA PRO A 25 2.44 -8.49 11.45
C PRO A 25 1.59 -7.47 10.67
N SER A 26 1.92 -6.16 10.74
CA SER A 26 1.20 -5.11 9.98
C SER A 26 1.45 -5.09 8.48
N LEU A 27 2.29 -6.00 7.96
CA LEU A 27 2.38 -6.24 6.52
C LEU A 27 1.02 -6.72 5.96
N TRP A 28 0.19 -7.33 6.81
CA TRP A 28 -1.06 -7.96 6.42
C TRP A 28 -2.22 -7.62 7.37
N TRP A 29 -3.35 -7.14 6.82
CA TRP A 29 -4.50 -6.62 7.56
C TRP A 29 -5.11 -7.56 8.63
N LYS A 30 -5.18 -8.88 8.37
CA LYS A 30 -5.81 -9.84 9.29
C LYS A 30 -5.09 -9.92 10.64
N GLU A 31 -3.77 -9.82 10.62
CA GLU A 31 -2.93 -9.92 11.82
C GLU A 31 -3.07 -8.65 12.67
N VAL A 32 -3.23 -7.49 12.02
CA VAL A 32 -3.54 -6.21 12.68
C VAL A 32 -4.88 -6.26 13.42
N ALA A 33 -5.93 -6.74 12.74
CA ALA A 33 -7.28 -6.83 13.33
C ALA A 33 -7.35 -7.80 14.53
N GLN A 34 -6.58 -8.89 14.51
CA GLN A 34 -6.53 -9.86 15.61
C GLN A 34 -5.75 -9.33 16.83
N ALA A 35 -4.66 -8.60 16.63
CA ALA A 35 -3.89 -7.99 17.73
C ALA A 35 -4.70 -6.94 18.50
N GLN A 36 -5.57 -6.18 17.80
CA GLN A 36 -6.44 -5.17 18.41
C GLN A 36 -7.58 -5.78 19.24
N ALA A 37 -8.11 -6.94 18.84
CA ALA A 37 -9.20 -7.63 19.56
C ALA A 37 -8.75 -8.26 20.89
N GLN A 38 -7.44 -8.51 21.07
CA GLN A 38 -6.92 -9.25 22.23
C GLN A 38 -6.52 -8.36 23.43
N ASN A 39 -6.38 -7.04 23.27
CA ASN A 39 -5.99 -6.13 24.37
C ASN A 39 -6.80 -4.83 24.40
N PRO A 40 -8.03 -4.83 24.97
CA PRO A 40 -8.85 -3.62 25.08
C PRO A 40 -8.38 -2.61 26.15
N THR A 41 -7.48 -3.00 27.08
CA THR A 41 -7.30 -2.28 28.36
C THR A 41 -5.86 -2.08 28.84
N ALA A 42 -4.83 -2.30 28.01
CA ALA A 42 -3.45 -2.15 28.47
C ALA A 42 -2.91 -0.71 28.25
N ASN A 43 -2.54 -0.07 29.37
CA ASN A 43 -1.62 1.06 29.57
C ASN A 43 -2.20 2.47 29.79
N THR A 44 -2.19 2.86 31.07
CA THR A 44 -2.53 4.16 31.67
C THR A 44 -1.33 5.10 31.86
N ASP A 45 -0.31 5.02 31.02
CA ASP A 45 0.84 5.94 31.10
C ASP A 45 0.70 7.11 30.10
N ALA A 46 0.64 8.32 30.64
CA ALA A 46 0.35 9.57 29.91
C ALA A 46 1.44 10.02 28.90
N ASN A 47 2.56 9.28 28.79
CA ASN A 47 3.66 9.57 27.86
C ASN A 47 3.76 8.57 26.69
N THR A 48 2.82 7.65 26.56
CA THR A 48 2.74 6.72 25.42
C THR A 48 1.48 7.07 24.62
N PRO A 49 1.57 7.42 23.32
CA PRO A 49 0.40 7.76 22.52
C PRO A 49 -0.66 6.65 22.58
N LYS A 50 -1.88 7.02 22.96
CA LYS A 50 -3.01 6.10 23.11
C LYS A 50 -3.29 5.39 21.79
N LEU A 51 -3.21 4.06 21.81
CA LEU A 51 -3.69 3.16 20.74
C LEU A 51 -5.21 3.25 20.49
N SER A 52 -5.96 3.83 21.43
CA SER A 52 -7.34 3.43 21.70
C SER A 52 -8.44 4.21 20.98
N ASN A 53 -8.14 5.01 19.95
CA ASN A 53 -9.20 5.68 19.18
C ASN A 53 -9.32 5.18 17.72
N LEU A 54 -8.73 4.03 17.40
CA LEU A 54 -8.80 3.43 16.07
C LEU A 54 -9.64 2.15 16.10
N SER A 55 -10.86 2.26 15.55
CA SER A 55 -11.82 1.22 15.14
C SER A 55 -12.58 0.44 16.22
N ALA A 56 -13.65 1.05 16.74
CA ALA A 56 -14.86 0.32 17.16
C ALA A 56 -15.87 0.13 16.00
N ASP A 57 -15.62 0.71 14.82
CA ASP A 57 -16.59 0.81 13.71
C ASP A 57 -16.17 0.07 12.42
N GLY A 58 -15.06 -0.67 12.43
CA GLY A 58 -14.63 -1.50 11.30
C GLY A 58 -14.01 -0.72 10.14
N LYS A 59 -13.60 0.53 10.35
CA LYS A 59 -12.88 1.34 9.36
C LYS A 59 -11.39 1.15 9.51
N ALA A 60 -10.77 0.52 8.51
CA ALA A 60 -9.32 0.42 8.45
C ALA A 60 -8.72 1.79 8.16
N TRP A 61 -8.06 2.34 9.17
CA TRP A 61 -7.14 3.45 8.98
C TRP A 61 -5.71 2.94 9.12
N PHE A 62 -4.93 3.37 8.14
CA PHE A 62 -3.58 2.97 7.83
C PHE A 62 -2.61 3.55 8.86
N ILE A 63 -1.44 2.93 8.97
CA ILE A 63 -0.35 3.27 9.91
C ILE A 63 -0.59 2.65 11.29
N HIS A 64 0.48 2.14 11.89
CA HIS A 64 0.62 2.12 13.34
C HIS A 64 0.03 3.43 13.92
N PRO A 65 -0.82 3.45 14.96
CA PRO A 65 -1.64 4.59 15.43
C PRO A 65 -1.00 5.96 15.66
N VAL A 66 0.28 6.13 15.35
CA VAL A 66 1.11 7.25 15.71
C VAL A 66 1.68 7.84 14.43
N ALA A 67 1.55 9.15 14.24
CA ALA A 67 2.09 9.84 13.07
C ALA A 67 3.60 9.56 13.00
N MET A 68 4.19 9.44 11.79
CA MET A 68 5.62 9.07 11.72
C MET A 68 6.50 10.07 12.47
N ILE A 69 6.05 11.34 12.53
CA ILE A 69 6.68 12.42 13.28
C ILE A 69 6.83 12.13 14.78
N ASP A 70 5.92 11.36 15.37
CA ASP A 70 5.91 11.07 16.80
C ASP A 70 6.96 10.01 17.19
N TYR A 71 7.59 9.34 16.22
CA TYR A 71 8.69 8.39 16.48
C TYR A 71 10.04 9.06 16.69
N PHE A 72 10.18 10.35 16.38
CA PHE A 72 11.49 11.00 16.28
C PHE A 72 11.63 12.21 17.22
N PRO A 73 12.77 12.34 17.94
CA PRO A 73 13.11 13.60 18.57
C PRO A 73 13.30 14.69 17.50
N LYS A 74 12.88 15.92 17.81
CA LYS A 74 12.67 17.04 16.87
C LYS A 74 13.90 17.56 16.07
N SER A 75 15.06 16.92 16.08
CA SER A 75 16.20 17.37 15.26
C SER A 75 17.25 16.29 15.00
N GLU A 76 17.32 15.76 13.77
CA GLU A 76 18.53 15.39 13.00
C GLU A 76 18.12 14.82 11.62
N ILE A 77 19.06 14.64 10.69
CA ILE A 77 18.87 13.72 9.55
C ILE A 77 18.58 12.35 10.15
N LEU A 78 17.47 11.74 9.76
CA LEU A 78 16.99 10.50 10.36
C LEU A 78 17.53 9.28 9.61
N PHE A 79 17.49 9.32 8.27
CA PHE A 79 18.00 8.23 7.44
C PHE A 79 18.63 8.74 6.13
N GLN A 80 19.67 8.04 5.70
CA GLN A 80 20.35 8.26 4.43
C GLN A 80 20.84 6.92 3.84
N LYS A 81 21.36 6.96 2.62
CA LYS A 81 21.88 5.76 1.93
C LYS A 81 22.91 5.02 2.78
N GLY A 82 22.70 3.71 2.92
CA GLY A 82 23.53 2.82 3.73
C GLY A 82 22.91 2.46 5.09
N ASP A 83 21.94 3.23 5.57
CA ASP A 83 21.27 2.95 6.84
C ASP A 83 20.36 1.72 6.74
N LYS A 84 20.17 1.06 7.88
CA LYS A 84 19.23 -0.06 8.04
C LYS A 84 18.32 0.18 9.24
N HIS A 85 17.02 0.26 8.99
CA HIS A 85 16.02 0.51 10.00
C HIS A 85 14.63 0.12 9.49
N GLU A 86 13.77 -0.39 10.38
CA GLU A 86 12.42 -0.81 10.00
C GLU A 86 11.51 0.36 9.59
N VAL A 87 11.82 1.59 10.03
CA VAL A 87 11.13 2.78 9.51
C VAL A 87 11.43 2.98 8.02
N ILE A 88 12.62 2.58 7.55
CA ILE A 88 12.92 2.63 6.12
C ILE A 88 12.00 1.70 5.34
N ARG A 89 11.65 0.53 5.88
CA ARG A 89 10.64 -0.35 5.25
C ARG A 89 9.30 0.35 5.12
N GLU A 90 8.87 1.04 6.17
CA GLU A 90 7.63 1.79 6.16
C GLU A 90 7.68 2.93 5.13
N ILE A 91 8.75 3.72 5.11
CA ILE A 91 8.99 4.77 4.11
C ILE A 91 8.94 4.19 2.69
N ASN A 92 9.59 3.05 2.47
CA ASN A 92 9.61 2.34 1.18
C ASN A 92 8.22 1.88 0.74
N ILE A 93 7.36 1.48 1.68
CA ILE A 93 5.97 1.14 1.38
C ILE A 93 5.17 2.40 1.04
N ARG A 94 5.30 3.46 1.85
CA ARG A 94 4.47 4.67 1.72
C ARG A 94 4.78 5.49 0.49
N LEU A 95 6.05 5.52 0.11
CA LEU A 95 6.53 6.26 -1.04
C LEU A 95 6.73 5.37 -2.27
N ALA A 96 6.17 4.15 -2.28
CA ALA A 96 6.23 3.27 -3.43
C ALA A 96 5.63 3.88 -4.72
N GLY A 97 4.82 4.93 -4.60
CA GLY A 97 4.35 5.76 -5.70
C GLY A 97 5.38 6.71 -6.32
N PHE A 98 6.61 6.75 -5.82
CA PHE A 98 7.70 7.64 -6.24
C PHE A 98 8.93 6.79 -6.55
N GLY A 99 9.04 6.28 -7.77
CA GLY A 99 10.14 5.45 -8.27
C GLY A 99 9.96 3.94 -8.03
N GLY A 100 8.89 3.54 -7.34
CA GLY A 100 8.53 2.13 -7.07
C GLY A 100 9.59 1.44 -6.25
N ASN A 101 9.44 1.33 -4.93
CA ASN A 101 10.46 0.69 -4.08
C ASN A 101 9.98 -0.65 -3.49
N VAL A 102 10.94 -1.44 -3.00
CA VAL A 102 10.69 -2.72 -2.33
C VAL A 102 10.54 -2.47 -0.82
N PRO A 103 9.65 -3.18 -0.12
CA PRO A 103 9.52 -3.14 1.34
C PRO A 103 10.73 -3.68 2.13
N THR A 104 11.94 -3.18 1.87
CA THR A 104 13.18 -3.52 2.60
C THR A 104 13.41 -2.54 3.73
N ASP A 105 14.06 -2.99 4.81
CA ASP A 105 14.52 -2.13 5.91
C ASP A 105 15.87 -1.46 5.62
N GLU A 106 16.37 -1.54 4.38
CA GLU A 106 17.63 -0.95 3.95
C GLU A 106 17.41 0.30 3.09
N PHE A 107 18.16 1.36 3.37
CA PHE A 107 18.19 2.58 2.58
C PHE A 107 19.16 2.41 1.41
N THR A 108 18.64 1.84 0.33
CA THR A 108 19.39 1.58 -0.91
C THR A 108 19.44 2.82 -1.81
N GLU A 109 20.19 2.74 -2.91
CA GLU A 109 20.15 3.76 -3.97
C GLU A 109 18.74 3.94 -4.56
N ARG A 110 17.94 2.86 -4.61
CA ARG A 110 16.52 2.92 -5.02
C ARG A 110 15.69 3.75 -4.05
N THR A 111 16.00 3.66 -2.75
CA THR A 111 15.38 4.46 -1.69
C THR A 111 15.76 5.93 -1.82
N GLU A 112 17.05 6.22 -2.04
CA GLU A 112 17.52 7.60 -2.25
C GLU A 112 16.80 8.28 -3.43
N ARG A 113 16.67 7.59 -4.58
CA ARG A 113 15.96 8.12 -5.74
C ARG A 113 14.46 8.33 -5.48
N MET A 114 13.82 7.44 -4.75
CA MET A 114 12.42 7.60 -4.31
C MET A 114 12.24 8.84 -3.43
N ILE A 115 13.14 9.07 -2.47
CA ILE A 115 13.10 10.26 -1.61
C ILE A 115 13.30 11.53 -2.42
N LYS A 116 14.30 11.57 -3.32
CA LYS A 116 14.53 12.71 -4.21
C LYS A 116 13.29 13.01 -5.06
N GLN A 117 12.66 11.98 -5.61
CA GLN A 117 11.44 12.16 -6.38
C GLN A 117 10.28 12.70 -5.54
N PHE A 118 10.07 12.19 -4.32
CA PHE A 118 9.04 12.70 -3.41
C PHE A 118 9.30 14.17 -3.01
N GLN A 119 10.56 14.51 -2.73
CA GLN A 119 10.99 15.87 -2.42
C GLN A 119 10.74 16.84 -3.58
N ARG A 120 11.10 16.44 -4.81
CA ARG A 120 10.83 17.24 -6.00
C ARG A 120 9.34 17.35 -6.29
N ASP A 121 8.67 16.21 -6.43
CA ASP A 121 7.34 16.16 -7.02
C ASP A 121 6.27 16.63 -6.03
N TYR A 122 6.28 16.14 -4.79
CA TYR A 122 5.26 16.50 -3.79
C TYR A 122 5.68 17.65 -2.88
N MET A 123 6.89 17.59 -2.29
CA MET A 123 7.32 18.62 -1.33
C MET A 123 7.74 19.92 -2.02
N GLN A 124 8.10 19.88 -3.31
CA GLN A 124 8.59 21.03 -4.08
C GLN A 124 9.81 21.70 -3.43
N VAL A 125 10.76 20.89 -2.95
CA VAL A 125 12.03 21.32 -2.34
C VAL A 125 13.24 20.70 -3.04
N GLU A 126 14.45 21.10 -2.64
CA GLU A 126 15.70 20.52 -3.16
C GLU A 126 15.79 19.01 -2.91
N GLU A 127 16.29 18.28 -3.90
CA GLU A 127 16.42 16.82 -3.92
C GLU A 127 17.63 16.32 -3.09
N THR A 128 17.58 16.49 -1.78
CA THR A 128 18.66 16.07 -0.89
C THR A 128 18.82 14.53 -0.86
N GLY A 129 17.74 13.78 -1.07
CA GLY A 129 17.73 12.32 -1.00
C GLY A 129 17.92 11.74 0.40
N VAL A 130 17.89 12.60 1.43
CA VAL A 130 17.92 12.20 2.84
C VAL A 130 16.54 12.34 3.45
N VAL A 131 16.24 11.48 4.43
CA VAL A 131 15.01 11.58 5.21
C VAL A 131 15.30 12.38 6.46
N ASP A 132 14.80 13.61 6.50
CA ASP A 132 14.76 14.43 7.69
C ASP A 132 13.34 14.47 8.28
N ILE A 133 13.17 15.26 9.34
CA ILE A 133 11.86 15.43 9.98
C ILE A 133 10.80 16.04 9.05
N GLN A 134 11.19 16.85 8.07
CA GLN A 134 10.27 17.49 7.14
C GLN A 134 9.74 16.49 6.12
N VAL A 135 10.57 15.56 5.65
CA VAL A 135 10.15 14.42 4.81
C VAL A 135 9.13 13.57 5.56
N ILE A 136 9.38 13.29 6.84
CA ILE A 136 8.45 12.51 7.67
C ILE A 136 7.09 13.22 7.79
N GLN A 137 7.08 14.51 8.11
CA GLN A 137 5.85 15.31 8.18
C GLN A 137 5.14 15.39 6.82
N ALA A 138 5.90 15.45 5.73
CA ALA A 138 5.33 15.48 4.38
C ALA A 138 4.63 14.16 4.02
N ILE A 139 5.18 13.01 4.43
CA ILE A 139 4.53 11.71 4.25
C ILE A 139 3.17 11.68 4.97
N ASP A 140 3.10 12.20 6.20
CA ASP A 140 1.85 12.26 6.96
C ASP A 140 0.84 13.20 6.29
N ARG A 141 1.26 14.40 5.86
CA ARG A 141 0.40 15.32 5.08
C ARG A 141 -0.12 14.70 3.78
N PHE A 142 0.76 13.99 3.05
CA PHE A 142 0.40 13.33 1.79
C PHE A 142 -0.70 12.28 2.01
N GLN A 143 -0.66 11.59 3.16
CA GLN A 143 -1.71 10.67 3.53
C GLN A 143 -3.05 11.39 3.77
N ASP A 144 -3.03 12.52 4.46
CA ASP A 144 -4.26 13.22 4.83
C ASP A 144 -4.91 13.87 3.61
N GLU A 145 -4.10 14.43 2.70
CA GLU A 145 -4.57 15.08 1.47
C GLU A 145 -5.22 14.09 0.49
N TYR A 146 -4.66 12.88 0.36
CA TYR A 146 -5.11 11.90 -0.63
C TYR A 146 -5.84 10.72 0.01
N SER A 147 -6.89 10.96 0.80
CA SER A 147 -7.64 9.89 1.50
C SER A 147 -8.16 8.76 0.56
N ILE A 148 -8.20 7.53 1.09
CA ILE A 148 -8.59 6.33 0.34
C ILE A 148 -9.72 5.52 0.99
N ASP A 149 -10.49 6.07 1.93
CA ASP A 149 -11.45 5.29 2.73
C ASP A 149 -12.56 4.64 1.91
N SER A 150 -13.09 5.40 0.95
CA SER A 150 -14.11 4.90 0.03
C SER A 150 -13.53 3.78 -0.83
N PHE A 151 -12.31 3.96 -1.33
CA PHE A 151 -11.61 2.97 -2.14
C PHE A 151 -11.23 1.72 -1.35
N PHE A 152 -10.86 1.88 -0.07
CA PHE A 152 -10.57 0.78 0.82
C PHE A 152 -11.80 -0.07 1.11
N THR A 153 -12.94 0.59 1.37
CA THR A 153 -14.22 -0.09 1.56
C THR A 153 -14.63 -0.85 0.29
N GLN A 154 -14.47 -0.23 -0.88
CA GLN A 154 -14.72 -0.87 -2.18
C GLN A 154 -13.79 -2.06 -2.46
N ALA A 155 -12.58 -2.04 -1.92
CA ALA A 155 -11.60 -3.12 -2.06
C ALA A 155 -11.92 -4.36 -1.22
N GLN A 156 -12.94 -4.32 -0.34
CA GLN A 156 -13.32 -5.47 0.46
C GLN A 156 -13.93 -6.59 -0.40
N CYS A 157 -13.60 -7.83 -0.03
CA CYS A 157 -14.15 -9.03 -0.63
C CYS A 157 -15.66 -9.13 -0.40
N GLN A 158 -16.40 -9.36 -1.49
CA GLN A 158 -17.86 -9.42 -1.49
C GLN A 158 -18.41 -10.82 -1.18
N CYS A 159 -17.57 -11.77 -0.76
CA CYS A 159 -17.98 -13.16 -0.53
C CYS A 159 -19.14 -13.32 0.47
N SER A 160 -19.29 -12.39 1.42
CA SER A 160 -20.41 -12.39 2.38
C SER A 160 -21.78 -12.16 1.72
N THR A 161 -21.79 -11.61 0.50
CA THR A 161 -23.02 -11.37 -0.27
C THR A 161 -23.48 -12.59 -1.06
N PHE A 162 -22.62 -13.60 -1.24
CA PHE A 162 -22.92 -14.79 -2.02
C PHE A 162 -23.71 -15.82 -1.22
N LYS A 163 -24.55 -16.58 -1.92
CA LYS A 163 -25.34 -17.68 -1.36
C LYS A 163 -24.77 -19.02 -1.82
N ASN A 164 -25.00 -20.07 -1.01
CA ASN A 164 -24.62 -21.46 -1.31
C ASN A 164 -23.10 -21.65 -1.53
N LEU A 165 -22.28 -20.99 -0.72
CA LEU A 165 -20.83 -21.14 -0.76
C LEU A 165 -20.39 -22.48 -0.15
N THR A 166 -19.37 -23.09 -0.76
CA THR A 166 -18.69 -24.28 -0.23
C THR A 166 -17.54 -23.93 0.72
N GLU A 167 -17.00 -22.72 0.61
CA GLU A 167 -15.95 -22.17 1.48
C GLU A 167 -16.53 -21.13 2.45
N PRO A 168 -15.96 -20.99 3.66
CA PRO A 168 -16.35 -19.94 4.59
C PRO A 168 -16.09 -18.54 4.02
N THR A 169 -17.01 -17.63 4.31
CA THR A 169 -16.88 -16.20 4.00
C THR A 169 -15.79 -15.55 4.84
N CYS A 170 -15.09 -14.58 4.26
CA CYS A 170 -14.12 -13.74 4.97
C CYS A 170 -14.73 -12.40 5.41
N ASN A 171 -14.05 -11.71 6.32
CA ASN A 171 -14.43 -10.37 6.80
C ASN A 171 -13.88 -9.26 5.90
N GLY A 172 -13.99 -9.42 4.58
CA GLY A 172 -13.50 -8.48 3.57
C GLY A 172 -12.04 -8.68 3.12
N PHE A 173 -11.14 -9.22 3.94
CA PHE A 173 -9.71 -9.33 3.62
C PHE A 173 -9.13 -10.72 3.87
N GLY A 174 -9.91 -11.73 3.54
CA GLY A 174 -9.49 -13.12 3.59
C GLY A 174 -9.46 -13.73 4.98
N LEU A 175 -9.08 -15.00 5.01
CA LEU A 175 -8.99 -15.86 6.16
C LEU A 175 -7.55 -16.35 6.36
N ASN A 176 -6.57 -15.81 5.63
CA ASN A 176 -5.15 -16.22 5.70
C ASN A 176 -5.00 -17.73 5.50
N LYS A 177 -5.66 -18.26 4.47
CA LYS A 177 -5.57 -19.68 4.12
C LYS A 177 -4.27 -19.92 3.36
N THR A 178 -3.25 -20.34 4.09
CA THR A 178 -2.09 -20.97 3.47
C THR A 178 -2.48 -22.35 2.95
N ASN A 179 -1.82 -22.83 1.90
CA ASN A 179 -2.01 -24.21 1.44
C ASN A 179 -1.59 -25.14 2.60
N ASN A 180 -2.57 -25.62 3.38
CA ASN A 180 -2.41 -26.59 4.47
C ASN A 180 -1.92 -27.93 3.92
N GLY A 181 -0.64 -28.04 3.54
CA GLY A 181 0.05 -29.31 3.28
C GLY A 181 -0.56 -30.22 2.19
N LYS A 182 -1.48 -29.73 1.35
CA LYS A 182 -2.08 -30.54 0.29
C LYS A 182 -1.17 -30.59 -0.93
N THR A 183 -0.26 -31.56 -0.95
CA THR A 183 0.39 -32.04 -2.17
C THR A 183 -0.63 -32.84 -2.98
N GLY A 184 -1.31 -32.17 -3.90
CA GLY A 184 -2.23 -32.78 -4.86
C GLY A 184 -2.31 -31.93 -6.12
N ALA A 185 -2.23 -32.57 -7.29
CA ALA A 185 -1.99 -31.97 -8.61
C ALA A 185 -3.04 -30.94 -9.12
N ASN A 186 -4.03 -30.55 -8.30
CA ASN A 186 -5.09 -29.61 -8.68
C ASN A 186 -5.10 -28.29 -7.89
N TYR A 187 -4.16 -28.08 -6.96
CA TYR A 187 -4.03 -26.84 -6.15
C TYR A 187 -2.70 -26.10 -6.40
N ALA A 188 -2.13 -26.29 -7.59
CA ALA A 188 -0.95 -25.55 -7.97
C ALA A 188 -1.29 -24.04 -8.07
N TYR A 189 -0.65 -23.23 -7.22
CA TYR A 189 -0.44 -21.77 -7.35
C TYR A 189 -1.42 -20.77 -6.70
N GLY A 190 -1.71 -20.89 -5.40
CA GLY A 190 -2.41 -19.83 -4.68
C GLY A 190 -2.09 -19.73 -3.19
N ILE A 191 -1.47 -18.63 -2.76
CA ILE A 191 -1.42 -18.24 -1.34
C ILE A 191 -2.51 -17.21 -1.14
N GLU A 192 -3.44 -17.48 -0.21
CA GLU A 192 -4.35 -16.46 0.29
C GLU A 192 -3.66 -15.68 1.40
N TYR A 193 -3.16 -14.49 1.08
CA TYR A 193 -2.43 -13.67 2.04
C TYR A 193 -3.36 -13.08 3.11
N PRO A 194 -2.86 -12.72 4.31
CA PRO A 194 -3.67 -12.12 5.38
C PRO A 194 -4.14 -10.68 5.09
N GLY A 195 -4.70 -10.39 3.93
CA GLY A 195 -5.21 -9.07 3.51
C GLY A 195 -4.50 -8.48 2.31
N LEU A 196 -4.80 -7.21 2.00
CA LEU A 196 -4.17 -6.50 0.88
C LEU A 196 -2.80 -5.94 1.29
N HIS A 197 -1.82 -6.06 0.39
CA HIS A 197 -0.51 -5.46 0.57
C HIS A 197 -0.61 -3.93 0.52
N ARG A 198 -0.08 -3.27 1.54
CA ARG A 198 -0.27 -1.83 1.79
C ARG A 198 0.24 -0.93 0.67
N THR A 199 1.30 -1.34 -0.03
CA THR A 199 1.83 -0.65 -1.22
C THR A 199 0.76 -0.32 -2.26
N LEU A 200 -0.25 -1.18 -2.44
CA LEU A 200 -1.29 -0.95 -3.44
C LEU A 200 -2.05 0.36 -3.22
N PHE A 201 -2.38 0.69 -1.97
CA PHE A 201 -3.07 1.93 -1.65
C PHE A 201 -2.14 3.15 -1.65
N TRP A 202 -0.86 2.99 -1.32
CA TRP A 202 0.10 4.08 -1.44
C TRP A 202 0.40 4.45 -2.90
N VAL A 203 0.41 3.46 -3.79
CA VAL A 203 0.43 3.70 -5.23
C VAL A 203 -0.87 4.35 -5.71
N LEU A 204 -2.03 3.96 -5.16
CA LEU A 204 -3.29 4.65 -5.47
C LEU A 204 -3.25 6.13 -5.06
N ARG A 205 -2.70 6.45 -3.87
CA ARG A 205 -2.51 7.84 -3.41
C ARG A 205 -1.63 8.62 -4.38
N SER A 206 -0.52 8.04 -4.86
CA SER A 206 0.33 8.72 -5.84
C SER A 206 -0.35 8.93 -7.18
N ILE A 207 -1.19 7.98 -7.64
CA ILE A 207 -2.00 8.17 -8.85
C ILE A 207 -2.90 9.40 -8.69
N MET A 208 -3.63 9.50 -7.57
CA MET A 208 -4.50 10.64 -7.28
C MET A 208 -3.71 11.95 -7.25
N PHE A 209 -2.54 11.95 -6.60
CA PHE A 209 -1.64 13.10 -6.57
C PHE A 209 -1.16 13.55 -7.96
N TYR A 210 -0.68 12.63 -8.81
CA TYR A 210 -0.22 13.02 -10.15
C TYR A 210 -1.37 13.42 -11.07
N ILE A 211 -2.57 12.86 -10.88
CA ILE A 211 -3.78 13.35 -11.57
C ILE A 211 -4.03 14.81 -11.21
N ASP A 212 -3.93 15.19 -9.94
CA ASP A 212 -4.27 16.55 -9.50
C ASP A 212 -3.14 17.57 -9.75
N SER A 213 -1.88 17.15 -9.67
CA SER A 213 -0.72 18.04 -9.77
C SER A 213 -0.17 18.25 -11.19
N ASP A 214 -0.42 17.31 -12.12
CA ASP A 214 0.10 17.39 -13.48
C ASP A 214 -1.01 17.79 -14.47
N GLU A 215 -0.84 18.94 -15.12
CA GLU A 215 -1.81 19.52 -16.07
C GLU A 215 -2.21 18.53 -17.20
N ARG A 216 -1.33 17.58 -17.55
CA ARG A 216 -1.63 16.53 -18.53
C ARG A 216 -2.80 15.64 -18.10
N TYR A 217 -3.04 15.49 -16.79
CA TYR A 217 -3.95 14.51 -16.23
C TYR A 217 -5.07 15.11 -15.37
N GLN A 218 -5.06 16.42 -15.10
CA GLN A 218 -6.07 17.09 -14.24
C GLN A 218 -7.52 16.95 -14.69
N HIS A 219 -7.75 16.60 -15.95
CA HIS A 219 -9.08 16.28 -16.49
C HIS A 219 -9.58 14.88 -16.11
N LEU A 220 -8.77 14.04 -15.44
CA LEU A 220 -9.10 12.67 -15.05
C LEU A 220 -9.45 12.57 -13.57
N THR A 221 -10.18 11.55 -13.16
CA THR A 221 -10.34 11.20 -11.74
C THR A 221 -10.42 9.69 -11.58
N VAL A 222 -9.93 9.19 -10.44
CA VAL A 222 -10.23 7.82 -10.01
C VAL A 222 -11.71 7.76 -9.65
N GLU A 223 -12.45 6.88 -10.31
CA GLU A 223 -13.89 6.72 -10.07
C GLU A 223 -14.16 5.75 -8.93
N ILE A 224 -13.50 4.59 -8.99
CA ILE A 224 -13.81 3.44 -8.14
C ILE A 224 -12.64 2.45 -8.14
N VAL A 225 -12.45 1.76 -7.01
CA VAL A 225 -11.76 0.46 -6.98
C VAL A 225 -12.82 -0.60 -7.31
N SER A 226 -12.84 -1.06 -8.56
CA SER A 226 -13.85 -2.02 -9.02
C SER A 226 -13.63 -3.41 -8.44
N SER A 227 -12.41 -3.70 -7.99
CA SER A 227 -12.11 -4.88 -7.20
C SER A 227 -10.82 -4.75 -6.40
N GLY A 228 -10.84 -5.22 -5.16
CA GLY A 228 -9.64 -5.38 -4.34
C GLY A 228 -9.41 -6.84 -3.97
N TYR A 229 -9.64 -7.17 -2.71
CA TYR A 229 -9.41 -8.50 -2.17
C TYR A 229 -10.48 -9.51 -2.64
N ARG A 230 -10.05 -10.69 -3.07
CA ARG A 230 -10.91 -11.84 -3.41
C ARG A 230 -10.37 -13.07 -2.69
N CYS A 231 -11.12 -13.59 -1.73
CA CYS A 231 -10.74 -14.82 -1.01
C CYS A 231 -11.06 -16.08 -1.83
N TRP A 232 -10.69 -17.26 -1.34
CA TRP A 232 -11.03 -18.54 -1.98
C TRP A 232 -12.52 -18.71 -2.25
N ALA A 233 -13.40 -18.31 -1.31
CA ALA A 233 -14.85 -18.42 -1.50
C ALA A 233 -15.34 -17.56 -2.68
N ASP A 234 -14.85 -16.33 -2.81
CA ASP A 234 -15.17 -15.46 -3.95
C ASP A 234 -14.66 -16.04 -5.26
N ASN A 235 -13.40 -16.49 -5.28
CA ASN A 235 -12.80 -17.05 -6.48
C ASN A 235 -13.53 -18.32 -6.95
N ILE A 236 -13.84 -19.25 -6.03
CA ILE A 236 -14.56 -20.49 -6.35
C ILE A 236 -15.96 -20.17 -6.87
N TYR A 237 -16.70 -19.29 -6.18
CA TYR A 237 -18.06 -18.90 -6.61
C TYR A 237 -18.08 -18.33 -8.02
N ASN A 238 -17.07 -17.54 -8.39
CA ASN A 238 -16.96 -16.90 -9.70
C ASN A 238 -16.12 -17.70 -10.71
N ASN A 239 -15.79 -18.97 -10.43
CA ASN A 239 -14.96 -19.83 -11.28
C ASN A 239 -13.60 -19.23 -11.70
N ARG A 240 -12.98 -18.43 -10.82
CA ARG A 240 -11.70 -17.76 -11.06
C ARG A 240 -10.52 -18.64 -10.65
N LYS A 241 -9.47 -18.62 -11.47
CA LYS A 241 -8.22 -19.38 -11.22
C LYS A 241 -7.04 -18.51 -10.75
N SER A 242 -7.09 -17.20 -10.95
CA SER A 242 -6.00 -16.28 -10.57
C SER A 242 -6.04 -15.95 -9.08
N THR A 243 -4.87 -15.88 -8.45
CA THR A 243 -4.70 -15.51 -7.04
C THR A 243 -4.13 -14.11 -6.85
N ASN A 244 -4.10 -13.29 -7.90
CA ASN A 244 -3.60 -11.90 -7.82
C ASN A 244 -4.38 -11.07 -6.79
N HIS A 245 -5.70 -11.20 -6.78
CA HIS A 245 -6.56 -10.47 -5.84
C HIS A 245 -6.62 -11.09 -4.45
N MET A 246 -5.88 -12.16 -4.16
CA MET A 246 -5.75 -12.69 -2.81
C MET A 246 -4.72 -11.92 -1.97
N GLY A 247 -4.65 -10.60 -2.16
CA GLY A 247 -3.75 -9.71 -1.40
C GLY A 247 -2.81 -8.83 -2.22
N LYS A 248 -2.72 -9.00 -3.55
CA LYS A 248 -1.64 -8.41 -4.36
C LYS A 248 -2.11 -7.51 -5.52
N ALA A 249 -3.40 -7.26 -5.68
CA ALA A 249 -3.93 -6.51 -6.81
C ALA A 249 -5.12 -5.61 -6.45
N LEU A 250 -5.23 -4.51 -7.18
CA LEU A 250 -6.38 -3.61 -7.22
C LEU A 250 -6.78 -3.42 -8.69
N ASP A 251 -8.07 -3.53 -8.97
CA ASP A 251 -8.68 -3.10 -10.24
C ASP A 251 -9.25 -1.70 -10.01
N ILE A 252 -8.76 -0.73 -10.78
CA ILE A 252 -9.09 0.70 -10.63
C ILE A 252 -9.71 1.19 -11.94
N HIS A 253 -10.81 1.94 -11.84
CA HIS A 253 -11.40 2.63 -12.98
C HIS A 253 -11.15 4.13 -12.88
N VAL A 254 -10.81 4.71 -14.03
CA VAL A 254 -10.51 6.13 -14.20
C VAL A 254 -11.46 6.69 -15.27
N ILE A 255 -11.96 7.88 -15.03
CA ILE A 255 -12.89 8.59 -15.92
C ILE A 255 -12.47 10.04 -16.07
N LYS A 256 -13.12 10.78 -16.97
CA LYS A 256 -12.96 12.23 -17.09
C LYS A 256 -13.84 12.95 -16.08
N LYS A 257 -13.34 14.05 -15.50
CA LYS A 257 -14.04 14.83 -14.46
C LYS A 257 -15.29 15.53 -14.99
N GLU A 258 -15.24 15.97 -16.25
CA GLU A 258 -16.26 16.83 -16.86
C GLU A 258 -17.50 16.10 -17.38
N LYS A 259 -17.53 14.76 -17.31
CA LYS A 259 -18.63 13.93 -17.83
C LYS A 259 -19.29 13.14 -16.71
N ALA A 260 -20.59 12.87 -16.86
CA ALA A 260 -21.26 11.96 -15.93
C ALA A 260 -20.72 10.53 -16.10
N LYS A 261 -20.73 9.73 -15.03
CA LYS A 261 -20.21 8.35 -15.03
C LYS A 261 -20.87 7.48 -16.12
N SER A 262 -22.16 7.68 -16.36
CA SER A 262 -22.95 6.95 -17.38
C SER A 262 -22.64 7.34 -18.82
N GLU A 263 -21.96 8.45 -19.05
CA GLU A 263 -21.68 8.99 -20.39
C GLU A 263 -20.35 8.51 -20.96
N HIS A 264 -19.53 7.84 -20.15
CA HIS A 264 -18.25 7.32 -20.58
C HIS A 264 -18.42 6.00 -21.31
N SER A 265 -18.07 6.00 -22.60
CA SER A 265 -17.96 4.77 -23.37
C SER A 265 -16.85 3.86 -22.83
N ARG A 266 -16.87 2.59 -23.24
CA ARG A 266 -15.82 1.62 -22.89
C ARG A 266 -14.44 2.09 -23.35
N ASP A 267 -14.33 2.61 -24.56
CA ASP A 267 -13.06 3.03 -25.15
C ASP A 267 -12.50 4.26 -24.43
N GLU A 268 -13.36 5.20 -24.04
CA GLU A 268 -12.94 6.34 -23.22
C GLU A 268 -12.40 5.90 -21.86
N ARG A 269 -13.04 4.92 -21.21
CA ARG A 269 -12.57 4.36 -19.94
C ARG A 269 -11.20 3.68 -20.10
N ILE A 270 -11.02 2.90 -21.17
CA ILE A 270 -9.73 2.29 -21.49
C ILE A 270 -8.66 3.36 -21.70
N ASN A 271 -8.96 4.40 -22.48
CA ASN A 271 -8.02 5.50 -22.73
C ASN A 271 -7.65 6.26 -21.45
N CYS A 272 -8.61 6.50 -20.55
CA CYS A 272 -8.33 7.11 -19.24
C CYS A 272 -7.41 6.23 -18.38
N CYS A 273 -7.67 4.92 -18.34
CA CYS A 273 -6.80 3.99 -17.63
C CYS A 273 -5.40 3.95 -18.25
N ASP A 274 -5.26 4.04 -19.57
CA ASP A 274 -3.96 4.08 -20.24
C ASP A 274 -3.14 5.34 -19.89
N LEU A 275 -3.79 6.49 -19.73
CA LEU A 275 -3.11 7.71 -19.23
C LEU A 275 -2.59 7.52 -17.80
N VAL A 276 -3.34 6.83 -16.95
CA VAL A 276 -2.87 6.48 -15.60
C VAL A 276 -1.75 5.44 -15.63
N ARG A 277 -1.74 4.52 -16.59
CA ARG A 277 -0.60 3.62 -16.80
C ARG A 277 0.65 4.40 -17.20
N ASP A 278 0.51 5.45 -18.01
CA ASP A 278 1.63 6.34 -18.37
C ASP A 278 2.22 7.01 -17.11
N ILE A 279 1.37 7.49 -16.19
CA ILE A 279 1.81 7.96 -14.86
C ILE A 279 2.60 6.87 -14.12
N LEU A 280 2.07 5.65 -14.03
CA LEU A 280 2.72 4.58 -13.26
C LEU A 280 4.05 4.14 -13.85
N THR A 281 4.15 4.05 -15.18
CA THR A 281 5.42 3.73 -15.84
C THR A 281 6.44 4.86 -15.68
N GLU A 282 6.03 6.13 -15.79
CA GLU A 282 6.92 7.28 -15.61
C GLU A 282 7.36 7.45 -14.15
N LYS A 283 6.43 7.30 -13.21
CA LYS A 283 6.60 7.75 -11.82
C LYS A 283 6.87 6.63 -10.83
N THR A 284 6.48 5.38 -11.08
CA THR A 284 6.64 4.29 -10.10
C THR A 284 7.53 3.16 -10.63
N ASN A 285 8.20 3.36 -11.76
CA ASN A 285 8.94 2.30 -12.45
C ASN A 285 8.08 1.03 -12.67
N ALA A 286 6.77 1.22 -12.86
CA ALA A 286 5.87 0.11 -13.11
C ALA A 286 6.01 -0.38 -14.55
N GLU A 287 5.92 -1.68 -14.71
CA GLU A 287 6.05 -2.32 -16.01
C GLU A 287 4.77 -3.03 -16.39
N TYR A 288 4.50 -3.10 -17.69
CA TYR A 288 3.47 -3.99 -18.18
C TYR A 288 3.89 -5.43 -17.93
N ARG A 289 3.01 -6.22 -17.31
CA ARG A 289 3.24 -7.63 -16.93
C ARG A 289 4.39 -7.81 -15.92
N TRP A 290 4.55 -9.06 -15.50
CA TRP A 290 5.59 -9.52 -14.57
C TRP A 290 6.85 -9.93 -15.34
N PHE A 291 7.61 -8.96 -15.86
CA PHE A 291 8.90 -9.24 -16.49
C PHE A 291 10.03 -9.33 -15.45
N HIS A 292 9.99 -8.47 -14.43
CA HIS A 292 10.98 -8.44 -13.35
C HIS A 292 10.36 -8.74 -11.99
N SER A 293 11.18 -9.29 -11.09
CA SER A 293 10.82 -9.42 -9.67
C SER A 293 10.91 -8.06 -8.97
N ASN A 294 10.28 -7.94 -7.79
CA ASN A 294 10.42 -6.76 -6.92
C ASN A 294 9.98 -5.44 -7.59
N GLY A 295 8.91 -5.50 -8.39
CA GLY A 295 8.33 -4.37 -9.12
C GLY A 295 6.80 -4.33 -9.04
N ILE A 296 6.24 -3.22 -9.53
CA ILE A 296 4.80 -3.03 -9.72
C ILE A 296 4.47 -3.45 -11.15
N ALA A 297 3.55 -4.39 -11.31
CA ALA A 297 3.10 -4.84 -12.62
C ALA A 297 1.75 -4.24 -12.98
N LEU A 298 1.63 -3.80 -14.23
CA LEU A 298 0.41 -3.29 -14.84
C LEU A 298 -0.21 -4.35 -15.74
N GLU A 299 -1.54 -4.45 -15.73
CA GLU A 299 -2.25 -5.23 -16.74
C GLU A 299 -2.13 -4.54 -18.11
N ASN A 300 -2.02 -5.34 -19.17
CA ASN A 300 -1.95 -4.85 -20.54
C ASN A 300 -3.15 -3.97 -20.89
N SER A 301 -2.88 -2.91 -21.66
CA SER A 301 -3.93 -2.22 -22.41
C SER A 301 -4.48 -3.14 -23.50
N TYR A 302 -5.80 -3.04 -23.75
CA TYR A 302 -6.44 -3.68 -24.89
C TYR A 302 -6.21 -2.94 -26.21
N THR A 303 -5.77 -1.67 -26.15
CA THR A 303 -5.62 -0.78 -27.30
C THR A 303 -4.17 -0.43 -27.61
N ARG A 304 -3.23 -0.62 -26.67
CA ARG A 304 -1.80 -0.41 -26.88
C ARG A 304 -1.04 -1.74 -26.92
N TYR A 305 -0.38 -2.01 -28.04
CA TYR A 305 0.52 -3.17 -28.17
C TYR A 305 1.82 -2.88 -27.41
N HIS A 306 2.09 -3.65 -26.37
CA HIS A 306 3.35 -3.62 -25.66
C HIS A 306 4.16 -4.86 -26.06
N PRO A 307 5.30 -4.72 -26.77
CA PRO A 307 6.11 -5.86 -27.15
C PRO A 307 6.56 -6.60 -25.90
N THR A 308 6.39 -7.92 -25.89
CA THR A 308 6.96 -8.77 -24.85
C THR A 308 8.47 -8.69 -24.96
N ARG A 309 9.13 -7.95 -24.07
CA ARG A 309 10.55 -8.21 -23.83
C ARG A 309 10.62 -9.62 -23.26
N GLY A 310 11.53 -10.45 -23.79
CA GLY A 310 11.72 -11.80 -23.27
C GLY A 310 11.94 -11.73 -21.77
N ARG A 311 11.49 -12.76 -21.03
CA ARG A 311 11.97 -12.90 -19.65
C ARG A 311 13.48 -13.04 -19.76
N ASP A 312 14.22 -12.04 -19.30
CA ASP A 312 15.65 -12.18 -19.16
C ASP A 312 15.88 -13.29 -18.14
N ASN A 313 16.60 -14.33 -18.57
CA ASN A 313 16.89 -15.54 -17.80
C ASN A 313 17.78 -15.23 -16.59
#